data_AF-A0A429MX07-F1
#
_entry.id   AF-A0A429MX07-F1
#
_cell.length_a   1.000
_cell.length_b   1.000
_cell.length_c   1.000
_cell.angle_alpha   90.00
_cell.angle_beta   90.00
_cell.angle_gamma   90.00
#
_symmetry.space_group_name_H-M   'P 1'
#
loop_
_entity.id
_entity.type
_entity.pdbx_description
1 polymer ?
#
loop_
_entity_poly.entity_id
_entity_poly.type
_entity_poly.pdbx_seq_one_letter_code
_entity_poly.pdbx_strand_id
1 'polypeptide(L)' 'MSTEQAFEIVAKIIFDRACTLVVGGNPAYESELVLRHIEMCMVEWGYKSAKVAEYYDMLKAENDNFRSMGIC' A
#
# COMPACT_ATOMS: atom_id res chain seq x y z
N MET A 1 13.93 14.28 -12.56
CA MET A 1 13.24 13.05 -12.09
C MET A 1 12.30 12.62 -13.18
N SER A 2 12.32 11.34 -13.59
CA SER A 2 11.35 10.84 -14.58
C SER A 2 9.96 10.66 -13.96
N THR A 3 8.92 10.61 -14.78
CA THR A 3 7.54 10.41 -14.33
C THR A 3 7.37 9.06 -13.61
N GLU A 4 8.11 8.03 -14.05
CA GLU A 4 8.13 6.69 -13.43
C GLU A 4 8.85 6.70 -12.08
N GLN A 5 9.97 7.42 -11.96
CA GLN A 5 10.65 7.58 -10.67
C GLN A 5 9.78 8.35 -9.66
N ALA A 6 9.09 9.39 -10.11
CA ALA A 6 8.17 10.16 -9.28
C ALA A 6 7.04 9.27 -8.75
N PHE A 7 6.46 8.44 -9.62
CA PHE A 7 5.45 7.45 -9.24
C PHE A 7 5.94 6.50 -8.16
N GLU A 8 7.11 5.89 -8.34
CA GLU A 8 7.66 4.93 -7.39
C GLU A 8 7.95 5.57 -6.02
N ILE A 9 8.40 6.82 -6.00
CA ILE A 9 8.64 7.58 -4.77
C ILE A 9 7.32 7.84 -4.03
N VAL A 10 6.30 8.33 -4.73
CA VAL A 10 4.99 8.60 -4.14
C VAL A 10 4.36 7.31 -3.60
N ALA A 11 4.39 6.23 -4.39
CA ALA A 11 3.90 4.93 -3.96
C ALA A 11 4.63 4.41 -2.71
N LYS A 12 5.95 4.61 -2.62
CA LYS A 12 6.72 4.22 -1.43
C LYS A 12 6.32 5.01 -0.18
N ILE A 13 6.09 6.32 -0.30
CA ILE A 13 5.64 7.16 0.81
C ILE A 13 4.29 6.65 1.35
N ILE A 14 3.37 6.30 0.45
CA ILE A 14 2.05 5.75 0.80
C ILE A 14 2.22 4.39 1.50
N PHE A 15 3.04 3.50 0.93
CA PHE A 15 3.34 2.19 1.52
C PHE A 15 3.97 2.31 2.92
N ASP A 16 4.94 3.21 3.11
CA ASP A 16 5.59 3.42 4.40
C ASP A 16 4.61 3.88 5.47
N ARG A 17 3.65 4.73 5.10
CA ARG A 17 2.56 5.10 5.99
C ARG A 17 1.75 3.89 6.43
N ALA A 18 1.42 2.96 5.51
CA ALA A 18 0.73 1.73 5.91
C ALA A 18 1.57 0.89 6.88
N CYS A 19 2.87 0.71 6.61
CA CYS A 19 3.76 0.00 7.53
C CYS A 19 3.75 0.60 8.94
N THR A 20 3.70 1.93 9.06
CA THR A 20 3.61 2.58 10.38
C THR A 20 2.29 2.29 11.10
N LEU A 21 1.16 2.21 10.37
CA LEU A 21 -0.14 1.86 10.94
C LEU A 21 -0.16 0.39 11.41
N VAL A 22 0.37 -0.52 10.59
CA VAL A 22 0.51 -1.95 10.89
C VAL A 22 1.34 -2.14 12.17
N VAL A 23 2.52 -1.52 12.26
CA VAL A 23 3.40 -1.60 13.45
C VAL A 23 2.77 -0.93 14.67
N GLY A 24 1.97 0.12 14.48
CA GLY A 24 1.21 0.78 15.53
C GLY A 24 0.06 -0.06 16.11
N GLY A 25 -0.21 -1.24 15.54
CA GLY A 25 -1.31 -2.11 15.97
C GLY A 25 -2.68 -1.59 15.54
N ASN A 26 -2.75 -0.73 14.52
CA ASN A 26 -4.02 -0.23 14.03
C ASN A 26 -4.81 -1.34 13.32
N PRO A 27 -6.16 -1.29 13.35
CA PRO A 27 -6.99 -2.31 12.73
C PRO A 27 -6.78 -2.38 11.22
N ALA A 28 -7.02 -3.57 10.64
CA ALA A 28 -6.89 -3.82 9.20
C ALA A 28 -7.69 -2.81 8.34
N TYR A 29 -8.77 -2.22 8.89
CA TYR A 29 -9.53 -1.18 8.22
C TYR A 29 -8.69 0.04 7.81
N GLU A 30 -7.76 0.50 8.65
CA GLU A 30 -6.98 1.72 8.37
C GLU A 30 -5.87 1.48 7.33
N SER A 31 -5.21 0.32 7.38
CA SER A 31 -4.23 -0.08 6.37
C SER A 31 -4.88 -0.39 5.01
N GLU A 32 -6.13 -0.87 5.00
CA GLU A 32 -6.92 -1.07 3.77
C GLU A 32 -7.22 0.23 3.03
N LEU A 33 -7.45 1.33 3.75
CA LEU A 33 -7.59 2.64 3.11
C LEU A 33 -6.32 3.03 2.36
N VAL A 34 -5.14 2.68 2.90
CA VAL A 34 -3.87 2.96 2.24
C VAL A 34 -3.66 2.08 1.01
N LEU A 35 -4.11 0.82 1.05
CA LEU A 35 -4.10 -0.10 -0.09
C LEU A 35 -4.87 0.47 -1.29
N ARG A 36 -6.04 1.08 -1.03
CA ARG A 36 -6.82 1.78 -2.07
C ARG A 36 -6.10 3.01 -2.64
N HIS A 37 -5.29 3.71 -1.84
CA HIS A 37 -4.51 4.84 -2.34
C HIS A 37 -3.39 4.37 -3.29
N ILE A 38 -2.73 3.24 -2.99
CA ILE A 38 -1.75 2.66 -3.91
C ILE A 38 -2.42 2.25 -5.24
N GLU A 39 -3.58 1.61 -5.18
CA GLU A 39 -4.34 1.21 -6.37
C GLU A 39 -4.79 2.43 -7.21
N MET A 40 -5.30 3.47 -6.55
CA MET A 40 -5.66 4.74 -7.20
C MET A 40 -4.44 5.35 -7.90
N CYS A 41 -3.29 5.43 -7.22
CA CYS A 41 -2.06 5.92 -7.84
C CYS A 41 -1.65 5.07 -9.04
N MET A 42 -1.75 3.74 -8.99
CA MET A 42 -1.43 2.87 -10.12
C MET A 42 -2.33 3.13 -11.34
N VAL A 43 -3.63 3.36 -11.11
CA VAL A 43 -4.60 3.62 -12.19
C VAL A 43 -4.42 5.01 -12.78
N GLU A 44 -4.37 6.04 -11.94
CA GLU A 44 -4.34 7.44 -12.38
C GLU A 44 -3.02 7.84 -13.03
N TRP A 45 -1.90 7.25 -12.58
CA TRP A 45 -0.59 7.54 -13.18
C TRP A 45 -0.40 6.91 -14.56
N GLY A 46 -1.22 5.92 -14.92
CA GLY A 46 -1.16 5.24 -16.21
C GLY A 46 0.12 4.42 -16.45
N TYR A 47 0.91 4.15 -15.41
CA TYR A 47 2.16 3.39 -15.46
C TYR A 47 2.13 2.20 -14.50
N LYS A 48 2.52 1.02 -15.01
CA LYS A 48 2.63 -0.20 -14.20
C LYS A 48 4.08 -0.42 -13.78
N SER A 49 4.40 -0.15 -12.51
CA SER A 49 5.68 -0.54 -11.92
C SER A 49 5.56 -1.88 -11.21
N ALA A 50 6.47 -2.82 -11.51
CA ALA A 50 6.56 -4.09 -10.80
C ALA A 50 6.83 -3.89 -9.30
N LYS A 51 7.62 -2.86 -8.95
CA LYS A 51 7.94 -2.52 -7.57
C LYS A 51 6.74 -2.02 -6.78
N VAL A 52 5.86 -1.25 -7.44
CA VAL A 52 4.63 -0.77 -6.79
C VAL A 52 3.60 -1.90 -6.66
N ALA A 53 3.55 -2.82 -7.62
CA ALA A 53 2.73 -4.03 -7.50
C ALA A 53 3.16 -4.89 -6.31
N GLU A 54 4.47 -5.05 -6.09
CA GLU A 54 5.00 -5.76 -4.92
C GLU A 54 4.56 -5.11 -3.59
N TYR A 55 4.60 -3.78 -3.49
CA TYR A 55 4.11 -3.07 -2.32
C TYR A 55 2.63 -3.33 -2.04
N TYR A 56 1.80 -3.35 -3.08
CA TYR A 56 0.39 -3.67 -2.97
C TYR A 56 0.18 -5.09 -2.45
N ASP A 57 0.87 -6.08 -3.04
CA ASP A 57 0.74 -7.49 -2.67
C ASP A 57 1.20 -7.74 -1.23
N MET A 58 2.30 -7.12 -0.80
CA MET A 58 2.78 -7.19 0.58
C MET A 58 1.74 -6.66 1.57
N LEU A 59 1.17 -5.49 1.28
CA LEU A 59 0.19 -4.87 2.17
C LEU A 59 -1.11 -5.68 2.25
N LYS A 60 -1.52 -6.23 1.11
CA LYS A 60 -2.68 -7.10 1.01
C LYS A 60 -2.53 -8.35 1.87
N ALA A 61 -1.39 -9.01 1.76
CA ALA A 61 -1.09 -10.21 2.54
C ALA A 61 -1.15 -9.93 4.05
N GLU A 62 -0.62 -8.79 4.50
CA GLU A 62 -0.66 -8.40 5.91
C GLU A 62 -2.08 -8.08 6.39
N ASN A 63 -2.87 -7.37 5.59
CA ASN A 63 -4.28 -7.12 5.92
C ASN A 63 -5.09 -8.42 6.00
N ASP A 64 -4.85 -9.37 5.11
CA ASP A 64 -5.48 -10.68 5.13
C ASP A 64 -5.08 -11.47 6.39
N ASN A 65 -3.83 -11.35 6.84
CA ASN A 65 -3.38 -11.91 8.11
C ASN A 65 -4.13 -11.30 9.30
N PHE A 66 -4.24 -9.97 9.39
CA PHE A 66 -5.02 -9.31 10.45
C PHE A 66 -6.49 -9.74 10.48
N ARG A 67 -7.13 -9.85 9.32
CA ARG A 67 -8.50 -10.38 9.21
C ARG A 67 -8.60 -11.81 9.74
N SER A 68 -7.63 -12.67 9.41
CA SER A 68 -7.60 -14.05 9.89
C SER A 68 -7.46 -14.15 11.42
N MET A 69 -6.83 -13.15 12.04
CA MET A 69 -6.68 -13.01 13.49
C MET A 69 -7.90 -12.35 14.17
N GLY A 70 -8.90 -11.90 13.40
CA GLY A 70 -10.07 -11.19 13.90
C GLY A 70 -9.82 -9.72 14.24
N ILE A 71 -8.70 -9.15 13.79
CA ILE A 71 -8.30 -7.76 14.01
C ILE A 71 -8.82 -6.94 12.82
N CYS A 72 -10.09 -6.52 12.91
CA CYS A 72 -10.83 -5.82 11.85
C CYS A 72 -11.03 -4.34 12.20
#